data_AF-A0A2E6ER00-F1
#
_entry.id   AF-A0A2E6ER00-F1
#
_cell.length_a   1.000
_cell.length_b   1.000
_cell.length_c   1.000
_cell.angle_alpha   90.00
_cell.angle_beta   90.00
_cell.angle_gamma   90.00
#
_symmetry.space_group_name_H-M   'P 1'
#
loop_
_entity.id
_entity.type
_entity.pdbx_description
1 polymer ?
#
loop_
_entity_poly.entity_id
_entity_poly.type
_entity_poly.pdbx_seq_one_letter_code
_entity_poly.pdbx_strand_id
1 'polypeptide(L)'
;MSEEEAEEVTEAPEGALILVGAVIDPAAIVLVEASLHQATHLRPLWERLVVGEEPEQGRTVLGLPLSNKVTSDSIDNHSRHLFSLLNLLGVPLVTSPMMLERYDLERSSLRRLNGPAPRGDKKKKEAEAAAKAKAAAEAAEAKETPEKG
;
A
#
# COMPACT_ATOMS: atom_id res chain seq x y z
N MET A 1 -43.69 -12.09 3.51
CA MET A 1 -42.82 -11.08 4.14
C MET A 1 -41.51 -11.20 3.42
N SER A 2 -41.27 -10.31 2.46
CA SER A 2 -40.00 -10.27 1.74
C SER A 2 -39.14 -9.28 2.51
N GLU A 3 -38.17 -9.79 3.26
CA GLU A 3 -37.04 -8.99 3.74
C GLU A 3 -36.29 -8.56 2.48
N GLU A 4 -36.57 -7.34 2.05
CA GLU A 4 -35.74 -6.58 1.13
C GLU A 4 -34.43 -6.37 1.89
N GLU A 5 -33.43 -7.23 1.63
CA GLU A 5 -32.04 -6.97 2.03
C GLU A 5 -31.65 -5.66 1.36
N ALA A 6 -31.80 -4.56 2.10
CA ALA A 6 -31.28 -3.27 1.72
C ALA A 6 -29.78 -3.46 1.54
N GLU A 7 -29.33 -3.52 0.29
CA GLU A 7 -27.92 -3.52 -0.05
C GLU A 7 -27.34 -2.23 0.53
N GLU A 8 -26.70 -2.33 1.69
CA GLU A 8 -26.18 -1.18 2.43
C GLU A 8 -24.97 -0.64 1.68
N VAL A 9 -25.24 0.20 0.68
CA VAL A 9 -24.21 0.91 -0.07
C VAL A 9 -23.68 2.02 0.83
N THR A 10 -22.57 1.75 1.51
CA THR A 10 -21.90 2.78 2.29
C THR A 10 -20.91 3.52 1.39
N GLU A 11 -21.07 4.84 1.27
CA GLU A 11 -20.08 5.70 0.62
C GLU A 11 -18.94 6.01 1.59
N ALA A 12 -17.71 6.08 1.06
CA ALA A 12 -16.55 6.48 1.85
C ALA A 12 -16.69 7.94 2.33
N PRO A 13 -16.44 8.24 3.62
CA PRO A 13 -16.44 9.63 4.11
C PRO A 13 -15.47 10.50 3.32
N GLU A 14 -15.79 11.78 3.10
CA GLU A 14 -14.86 12.72 2.46
C GLU A 14 -13.53 12.78 3.24
N GLY A 15 -12.43 12.40 2.58
CA GLY A 15 -11.08 12.37 3.18
C GLY A 15 -10.68 11.03 3.83
N ALA A 16 -11.62 10.09 4.00
CA ALA A 16 -11.34 8.74 4.49
C ALA A 16 -11.22 7.71 3.36
N LEU A 17 -10.64 6.56 3.67
CA LEU A 17 -10.68 5.35 2.85
C LEU A 17 -11.21 4.22 3.70
N ILE A 18 -12.16 3.48 3.11
CA ILE A 18 -12.69 2.27 3.71
C ILE A 18 -11.71 1.13 3.41
N LEU A 19 -11.31 0.41 4.45
CA LEU A 19 -10.34 -0.67 4.39
C LEU A 19 -10.94 -1.94 4.91
N VAL A 20 -10.68 -3.04 4.23
CA VAL A 20 -10.86 -4.37 4.80
C VAL A 20 -9.50 -4.81 5.29
N GLY A 21 -9.38 -5.03 6.59
CA GLY A 21 -8.08 -5.25 7.21
C GLY A 21 -8.15 -6.11 8.45
N ALA A 22 -6.98 -6.42 8.99
CA ALA A 22 -6.82 -6.97 10.32
C ALA A 22 -5.96 -6.02 11.14
N VAL A 23 -6.25 -5.93 12.44
CA VAL A 23 -5.31 -5.39 13.41
C VAL A 23 -4.08 -6.29 13.42
N ILE A 24 -2.91 -5.67 13.27
CA ILE A 24 -1.63 -6.34 13.19
C ILE A 24 -0.65 -5.71 14.17
N ASP A 25 0.24 -6.52 14.73
CA ASP A 25 1.38 -6.00 15.47
C ASP A 25 2.36 -5.28 14.52
N PRO A 26 2.89 -4.09 14.90
CA PRO A 26 3.89 -3.38 14.09
C PRO A 26 5.09 -4.25 13.69
N ALA A 27 5.51 -5.21 14.53
CA ALA A 27 6.60 -6.12 14.21
C ALA A 27 6.24 -7.10 13.08
N ALA A 28 4.97 -7.50 12.96
CA ALA A 28 4.52 -8.38 11.89
C ALA A 28 4.51 -7.68 10.52
N ILE A 29 4.43 -6.35 10.47
CA ILE A 29 4.60 -5.59 9.21
C ILE A 29 5.99 -5.83 8.62
N VAL A 30 7.02 -5.88 9.45
CA VAL A 30 8.40 -6.14 9.00
C VAL A 30 8.49 -7.53 8.37
N LEU A 31 7.80 -8.52 8.92
CA LEU A 31 7.73 -9.88 8.37
C LEU A 31 6.96 -9.93 7.04
N VAL A 32 5.86 -9.19 6.95
CA VAL A 32 5.08 -9.04 5.70
C VAL A 32 5.96 -8.41 4.62
N GLU A 33 6.57 -7.24 4.89
CA GLU A 33 7.48 -6.54 3.96
C GLU A 33 8.65 -7.43 3.55
N ALA A 34 9.24 -8.15 4.50
CA ALA A 34 10.30 -9.10 4.24
C ALA A 34 9.82 -10.28 3.37
N SER A 35 8.54 -10.64 3.37
CA SER A 35 8.02 -11.77 2.58
C SER A 35 7.47 -11.37 1.20
N LEU A 36 7.28 -10.07 0.95
CA LEU A 36 6.75 -9.55 -0.34
C LEU A 36 7.60 -9.96 -1.56
N HIS A 37 8.92 -10.18 -1.37
CA HIS A 37 9.80 -10.66 -2.45
C HIS A 37 9.48 -12.09 -2.93
N GLN A 38 8.79 -12.89 -2.10
CA GLN A 38 8.38 -14.25 -2.44
C GLN A 38 7.05 -14.24 -3.21
N ALA A 39 6.17 -13.27 -2.91
CA ALA A 39 4.87 -13.10 -3.55
C ALA A 39 4.90 -12.19 -4.79
N THR A 40 5.95 -12.25 -5.61
CA THR A 40 6.09 -11.42 -6.83
C THR A 40 4.96 -11.62 -7.85
N HIS A 41 4.35 -12.80 -7.89
CA HIS A 41 3.19 -13.12 -8.73
C HIS A 41 1.89 -12.45 -8.24
N LEU A 42 1.83 -12.03 -6.97
CA LEU A 42 0.71 -11.29 -6.38
C LEU A 42 1.01 -9.80 -6.25
N ARG A 43 1.98 -9.30 -7.02
CA ARG A 43 2.37 -7.90 -7.02
C ARG A 43 1.22 -6.90 -7.16
N PRO A 44 0.25 -7.10 -8.06
CA PRO A 44 -0.90 -6.19 -8.15
C PRO A 44 -1.74 -6.11 -6.87
N LEU A 45 -1.69 -7.15 -6.04
CA LEU A 45 -2.49 -7.28 -4.83
C LEU A 45 -1.75 -6.71 -3.61
N TRP A 46 -0.47 -7.05 -3.43
CA TRP A 46 0.32 -6.48 -2.33
C TRP A 46 0.74 -5.03 -2.56
N GLU A 47 0.84 -4.53 -3.80
CA GLU A 47 1.06 -3.09 -4.08
C GLU A 47 -0.14 -2.24 -3.64
N ARG A 48 -1.31 -2.86 -3.49
CA ARG A 48 -2.52 -2.23 -2.97
C ARG A 48 -2.65 -2.34 -1.46
N LEU A 49 -1.86 -3.17 -0.80
CA LEU A 49 -1.86 -3.23 0.66
C LEU A 49 -1.40 -1.90 1.23
N VAL A 50 -2.17 -1.42 2.19
CA VAL A 50 -1.83 -0.24 2.96
C VAL A 50 -1.89 -0.59 4.44
N VAL A 51 -1.02 0.08 5.18
CA VAL A 51 -0.98 0.08 6.62
C VAL A 51 -1.51 1.43 7.08
N GLY A 52 -2.45 1.41 8.00
CA GLY A 52 -2.91 2.61 8.69
C GLY A 52 -2.83 2.44 10.19
N GLU A 53 -3.07 3.53 10.90
CA GLU A 53 -3.32 3.51 12.33
C GLU A 53 -4.77 3.88 12.57
N GLU A 54 -5.45 3.09 13.39
CA GLU A 54 -6.82 3.35 13.81
C GLU A 54 -6.85 4.55 14.76
N PRO A 55 -7.58 5.62 14.43
CA PRO A 55 -7.55 6.86 15.22
C PRO A 55 -8.14 6.69 16.63
N GLU A 56 -9.06 5.74 16.83
CA GLU A 56 -9.73 5.54 18.11
C GLU A 56 -8.89 4.74 19.11
N GLN A 57 -8.09 3.78 18.65
CA GLN A 57 -7.35 2.84 19.52
C GLN A 57 -5.83 2.89 19.33
N GLY A 58 -5.32 3.64 18.36
CA GLY A 58 -3.89 3.70 18.03
C GLY A 58 -3.34 2.35 17.54
N ARG A 59 -4.22 1.49 17.02
CA ARG A 59 -3.85 0.14 16.57
C ARG A 59 -3.42 0.16 15.12
N THR A 60 -2.38 -0.59 14.81
CA THR A 60 -1.93 -0.71 13.43
C THR A 60 -2.81 -1.69 12.67
N VAL A 61 -3.35 -1.24 11.54
CA VAL A 61 -4.24 -2.02 10.68
C VAL A 61 -3.56 -2.24 9.34
N LEU A 62 -3.52 -3.49 8.89
CA LEU A 62 -3.08 -3.84 7.55
C LEU A 62 -4.29 -4.29 6.73
N GLY A 63 -4.50 -3.67 5.58
CA GLY A 63 -5.68 -3.96 4.78
C GLY A 63 -5.59 -3.56 3.32
N LEU A 64 -6.65 -3.90 2.59
CA LEU A 64 -6.87 -3.48 1.21
C LEU A 64 -7.91 -2.34 1.17
N PRO A 65 -7.60 -1.23 0.48
CA PRO A 65 -8.56 -0.15 0.32
C PRO A 65 -9.67 -0.59 -0.64
N LEU A 66 -10.90 -0.40 -0.20
CA LEU A 66 -12.10 -0.55 -1.02
C LEU A 66 -12.33 0.71 -1.87
N SER A 67 -13.01 0.53 -3.00
CA SER A 67 -13.44 1.63 -3.86
C SER A 67 -14.55 2.46 -3.19
N ASN A 68 -14.89 3.62 -3.76
CA ASN A 68 -15.91 4.54 -3.21
C ASN A 68 -17.30 3.91 -2.96
N LYS A 69 -17.61 2.78 -3.62
CA LYS A 69 -18.83 2.01 -3.37
C LYS A 69 -18.47 0.73 -2.64
N VAL A 70 -18.85 0.66 -1.37
CA VAL A 70 -18.66 -0.53 -0.54
C VAL A 70 -19.98 -1.28 -0.47
N THR A 71 -19.93 -2.53 -0.93
CA THR A 71 -21.03 -3.50 -0.84
C THR A 71 -20.57 -4.73 -0.08
N SER A 72 -21.50 -5.50 0.47
CA SER A 72 -21.18 -6.76 1.18
C SER A 72 -20.37 -7.72 0.31
N ASP A 73 -20.67 -7.82 -1.00
CA ASP A 73 -19.92 -8.63 -1.95
C ASP A 73 -18.48 -8.11 -2.12
N SER A 74 -18.31 -6.79 -2.18
CA SER A 74 -16.97 -6.18 -2.27
C SER A 74 -16.15 -6.47 -1.01
N ILE A 75 -16.77 -6.40 0.18
CA ILE A 75 -16.11 -6.73 1.44
C ILE A 75 -15.68 -8.19 1.43
N ASP A 76 -16.58 -9.13 1.15
CA ASP A 76 -16.29 -10.57 1.19
C ASP A 76 -15.18 -10.94 0.18
N ASN A 77 -15.23 -10.39 -1.03
CA ASN A 77 -14.23 -10.62 -2.06
C ASN A 77 -12.84 -10.08 -1.65
N HIS A 78 -12.78 -8.86 -1.10
CA HIS A 78 -11.50 -8.29 -0.63
C HIS A 78 -10.98 -9.02 0.62
N SER A 79 -11.86 -9.48 1.50
CA SER A 79 -11.50 -10.30 2.66
C SER A 79 -10.85 -11.61 2.24
N ARG A 80 -11.42 -12.33 1.26
CA ARG A 80 -10.84 -13.58 0.73
C ARG A 80 -9.47 -13.35 0.09
N HIS A 81 -9.33 -12.27 -0.67
CA HIS A 81 -8.06 -11.90 -1.30
C HIS A 81 -6.98 -11.54 -0.27
N LEU A 82 -7.33 -10.71 0.71
CA LEU A 82 -6.41 -10.34 1.79
C LEU A 82 -5.98 -11.57 2.59
N PHE A 83 -6.92 -12.41 3.00
CA PHE A 83 -6.65 -13.65 3.71
C PHE A 83 -5.73 -14.59 2.93
N SER A 84 -5.99 -14.77 1.64
CA SER A 84 -5.17 -15.62 0.77
C SER A 84 -3.74 -15.07 0.64
N LEU A 85 -3.60 -13.75 0.50
CA LEU A 85 -2.28 -13.11 0.43
C LEU A 85 -1.51 -13.27 1.75
N LEU A 86 -2.16 -13.02 2.88
CA LEU A 86 -1.54 -13.13 4.21
C LEU A 86 -1.06 -14.57 4.49
N ASN A 87 -1.87 -15.58 4.15
CA ASN A 87 -1.47 -16.98 4.26
C ASN A 87 -0.30 -17.33 3.35
N LEU A 88 -0.29 -16.82 2.11
CA LEU A 88 0.83 -17.06 1.18
C LEU A 88 2.13 -16.37 1.63
N LEU A 89 2.01 -15.25 2.35
CA LEU A 89 3.14 -14.57 2.98
C LEU A 89 3.58 -15.23 4.30
N GLY A 90 2.91 -16.30 4.74
CA GLY A 90 3.22 -16.99 5.98
C GLY A 90 2.84 -16.19 7.24
N VAL A 91 1.95 -15.20 7.11
CA VAL A 91 1.49 -14.34 8.22
C VAL A 91 -0.01 -14.58 8.45
N PRO A 92 -0.39 -15.68 9.12
CA PRO A 92 -1.79 -15.99 9.39
C PRO A 92 -2.33 -15.10 10.54
N LEU A 93 -2.59 -13.82 10.23
CA LEU A 93 -3.14 -12.87 11.21
C LEU A 93 -4.53 -13.28 11.69
N VAL A 94 -5.31 -13.85 10.79
CA VAL A 94 -6.66 -14.33 11.03
C VAL A 94 -6.79 -15.76 10.53
N THR A 95 -7.64 -16.57 11.16
CA THR A 95 -7.88 -17.97 10.75
C THR A 95 -8.96 -18.12 9.68
N SER A 96 -9.71 -17.04 9.41
CA SER A 96 -10.79 -17.01 8.41
C SER A 96 -10.93 -15.59 7.83
N PRO A 97 -11.29 -15.44 6.54
CA PRO A 97 -11.57 -14.14 5.93
C PRO A 97 -12.72 -13.39 6.63
N MET A 98 -13.64 -14.09 7.30
CA MET A 98 -14.75 -13.48 8.05
C MET A 98 -14.32 -12.75 9.33
N MET A 99 -13.07 -12.91 9.77
CA MET A 99 -12.50 -12.16 10.90
C MET A 99 -11.83 -10.86 10.46
N LEU A 100 -11.82 -10.56 9.17
CA LEU A 100 -11.39 -9.26 8.68
C LEU A 100 -12.52 -8.26 8.87
N GLU A 101 -12.19 -7.13 9.46
CA GLU A 101 -13.13 -6.08 9.76
C GLU A 101 -12.98 -4.91 8.80
N ARG A 102 -14.02 -4.10 8.74
CA ARG A 102 -14.02 -2.83 8.03
C ARG A 102 -13.45 -1.76 8.95
N TYR A 103 -12.49 -1.01 8.44
CA TYR A 103 -11.91 0.16 9.09
C TYR A 103 -12.07 1.39 8.21
N ASP A 104 -12.56 2.48 8.77
CA ASP A 104 -12.62 3.77 8.09
C ASP A 104 -11.41 4.60 8.55
N LEU A 105 -10.34 4.63 7.74
CA LEU A 105 -9.10 5.31 8.10
C LEU A 105 -8.88 6.57 7.27
N GLU A 106 -8.27 7.59 7.87
CA GLU A 106 -7.89 8.81 7.17
C GLU A 106 -6.80 8.52 6.14
N ARG A 107 -6.94 9.09 4.93
CA ARG A 107 -5.95 8.93 3.86
C ARG A 107 -4.54 9.37 4.27
N SER A 108 -4.45 10.38 5.13
CA SER A 108 -3.20 10.93 5.65
C SER A 108 -2.44 9.95 6.55
N SER A 109 -3.15 9.04 7.21
CA SER A 109 -2.58 8.03 8.12
C SER A 109 -2.20 6.74 7.40
N LEU A 110 -2.51 6.62 6.10
CA LEU A 110 -2.23 5.44 5.31
C LEU A 110 -0.86 5.50 4.66
N ARG A 111 -0.12 4.40 4.83
CA ARG A 111 1.18 4.16 4.25
C ARG A 111 1.15 2.88 3.42
N ARG A 112 1.78 2.91 2.24
CA ARG A 112 2.00 1.70 1.44
C ARG A 112 3.13 0.86 2.02
N LEU A 113 3.03 -0.46 1.89
CA LEU A 113 4.12 -1.36 2.26
C LEU A 113 5.35 -1.13 1.38
N ASN A 114 6.55 -1.23 1.98
CA ASN A 114 7.81 -1.18 1.25
C ASN A 114 8.03 -2.52 0.52
N GLY A 115 7.52 -2.61 -0.69
CA GLY A 115 7.76 -3.75 -1.57
C GLY A 115 9.21 -3.80 -2.10
N PRO A 116 9.63 -4.97 -2.60
CA PRO A 116 10.88 -5.09 -3.35
C PRO A 116 10.86 -4.11 -4.54
N ALA A 117 11.93 -3.32 -4.68
CA ALA A 117 12.03 -2.31 -5.73
C ALA A 117 11.70 -2.92 -7.10
N PRO A 118 10.88 -2.25 -7.94
CA PRO A 118 10.59 -2.74 -9.28
C PRO A 118 11.93 -2.96 -10.01
N ARG A 119 12.08 -4.09 -10.70
CA ARG A 119 13.28 -4.39 -11.52
C ARG A 119 13.60 -3.28 -12.56
N GLY A 120 12.71 -2.31 -12.78
CA GLY A 120 12.92 -1.14 -13.64
C GLY A 120 13.54 0.10 -12.97
N ASP A 121 13.57 0.19 -11.63
CA ASP A 121 14.00 1.41 -10.93
C ASP A 121 15.52 1.56 -10.81
N LYS A 122 16.28 0.47 -10.90
CA LYS A 122 17.76 0.57 -10.99
C LYS A 122 18.17 1.35 -12.25
N LYS A 123 17.51 1.09 -13.37
CA LYS A 123 17.83 1.75 -14.65
C LYS A 123 17.39 3.22 -14.66
N LYS A 124 16.29 3.56 -13.95
CA LYS A 124 15.80 4.94 -13.84
C LYS A 124 16.62 5.78 -12.85
N LYS A 125 17.02 5.20 -11.70
CA LYS A 125 17.93 5.86 -10.74
C LYS A 125 19.34 6.07 -11.29
N GLU A 126 19.90 5.13 -12.07
CA GLU A 126 21.17 5.36 -12.77
C GLU A 126 21.05 6.44 -13.85
N ALA A 127 19.93 6.47 -14.60
CA ALA A 127 19.71 7.51 -15.61
C ALA A 127 19.56 8.91 -15.00
N GLU A 128 18.85 9.06 -13.87
CA GLU A 128 18.76 10.34 -13.16
C GLU A 128 20.09 10.76 -12.51
N ALA A 129 20.84 9.82 -11.93
CA ALA A 129 22.16 10.10 -11.36
C ALA A 129 23.18 10.49 -12.44
N ALA A 130 23.16 9.84 -13.60
CA ALA A 130 24.01 10.17 -14.74
C ALA A 130 23.63 11.52 -15.38
N ALA A 131 22.33 11.83 -15.48
CA ALA A 131 21.87 13.13 -15.97
C ALA A 131 22.27 14.28 -15.04
N LYS A 132 22.22 14.07 -13.71
CA LYS A 132 22.63 15.06 -12.72
C LYS A 132 24.16 15.26 -12.69
N ALA A 133 24.93 14.20 -12.88
CA ALA A 133 26.39 14.29 -13.01
C ALA A 133 26.82 15.01 -14.29
N LYS A 134 26.11 14.77 -15.41
CA LYS A 134 26.41 15.43 -16.69
C LYS A 134 26.05 16.92 -16.68
N ALA A 135 24.92 17.30 -16.07
CA ALA A 135 24.53 18.69 -15.89
C ALA A 135 25.48 19.47 -14.93
N ALA A 136 26.06 18.80 -13.93
CA ALA A 136 27.04 19.41 -13.04
C ALA A 136 28.41 19.63 -13.72
N ALA A 137 28.81 18.75 -14.64
CA ALA A 137 30.04 18.93 -15.42
C ALA A 137 29.92 20.08 -16.44
N GLU A 138 28.79 20.21 -17.11
CA GLU A 138 28.56 21.28 -18.10
C GLU A 138 28.44 22.68 -17.45
N ALA A 139 27.93 22.76 -16.22
CA ALA A 139 27.86 24.01 -15.45
C ALA A 139 29.22 24.47 -14.87
N ALA A 140 30.20 23.56 -14.75
CA ALA A 140 31.55 23.88 -14.29
C ALA A 140 32.45 24.41 -15.42
N GLU A 141 32.23 23.98 -16.67
CA GLU A 141 33.02 24.42 -17.83
C GLU A 141 32.65 25.83 -18.33
N ALA A 142 31.47 26.34 -17.99
CA ALA A 142 31.00 27.68 -18.36
C ALA A 142 31.48 28.83 -17.43
N LYS A 143 32.33 28.56 -16.43
CA LYS A 143 32.85 29.60 -15.51
C LYS A 143 34.35 29.87 -15.61
N GLU A 144 35.08 29.25 -16.54
CA GLU A 144 36.51 29.49 -16.72
C GLU A 144 36.84 30.03 -18.13
N THR A 145 36.37 31.24 -18.43
CA THR A 145 37.12 32.16 -19.30
C THR A 145 37.56 33.35 -18.46
N PRO A 146 38.79 33.33 -17.92
CA PRO A 146 39.41 34.55 -17.42
C PRO A 146 39.68 35.48 -18.61
N GLU A 147 38.98 36.61 -18.58
CA GLU A 147 39.35 37.86 -19.22
C GLU A 147 40.85 38.12 -19.02
N LYS A 148 41.61 38.16 -20.11
CA LYS A 148 42.99 38.67 -20.12
C LYS A 148 43.29 39.34 -21.46
N GLY A 149 43.51 40.65 -21.39
CA GLY A 149 44.42 41.40 -22.26
C GLY A 149 43.76 42.15 -23.39
#